data_AF-A0A381IBI4-F1
#
_entry.id   AF-A0A381IBI4-F1
#
_cell.length_a   1.000
_cell.length_b   1.000
_cell.length_c   1.000
_cell.angle_alpha   90.00
_cell.angle_beta   90.00
_cell.angle_gamma   90.00
#
_symmetry.space_group_name_H-M   'P 1'
#
loop_
_entity.id
_entity.type
_entity.pdbx_description
1 polymer ?
#
loop_
_entity_poly.entity_id
_entity_poly.type
_entity_poly.pdbx_seq_one_letter_code
_entity_poly.pdbx_strand_id
1 'polypeptide(L)' 'MIEPTESESIETLDSFIEAMKSVAKEAKEEPELLKTAPHNTLVKRVDDARAVKKPILTWSQR' A
#
# COMPACT_ATOMS: atom_id res chain seq x y z
N MET A 1 4.65 -12.26 3.05
CA MET A 1 5.26 -12.59 4.36
C MET A 1 4.65 -11.64 5.37
N ILE A 2 4.10 -12.15 6.46
CA ILE A 2 3.46 -11.36 7.52
C ILE A 2 4.19 -11.74 8.81
N GLU A 3 4.74 -10.75 9.51
CA GLU A 3 5.51 -10.93 10.75
C GLU A 3 4.96 -9.95 11.81
N PRO A 4 3.92 -10.35 12.57
CA PRO A 4 3.54 -9.61 13.75
C PRO A 4 4.60 -9.85 14.83
N THR A 5 5.15 -8.77 15.40
CA THR A 5 6.04 -8.89 16.55
C THR A 5 5.22 -9.16 17.81
N GLU A 6 5.89 -9.54 18.89
CA GLU A 6 5.27 -9.88 20.18
C GLU A 6 4.56 -8.70 20.87
N SER A 7 4.80 -7.47 20.40
CA SER A 7 4.22 -6.26 20.99
C SER A 7 2.81 -5.95 20.46
N GLU A 8 2.39 -6.60 19.38
CA GLU A 8 1.07 -6.38 18.81
C GLU A 8 -0.02 -7.05 19.64
N SER A 9 -1.13 -6.34 19.85
CA SER A 9 -2.28 -6.88 20.57
C SER A 9 -3.13 -7.76 19.67
N ILE A 10 -3.94 -8.64 20.27
CA ILE A 10 -4.86 -9.53 19.54
C ILE A 10 -5.83 -8.70 18.69
N GLU A 11 -6.32 -7.58 19.22
CA GLU A 11 -7.26 -6.68 18.54
C GLU A 11 -6.64 -6.06 17.28
N THR A 12 -5.35 -5.71 17.31
CA THR A 12 -4.63 -5.23 16.13
C THR A 12 -4.52 -6.33 15.07
N LEU A 13 -4.23 -7.56 15.48
CA LEU A 13 -4.14 -8.70 14.57
C LEU A 13 -5.49 -9.02 13.92
N ASP A 14 -6.58 -9.00 14.70
CA ASP A 14 -7.94 -9.21 14.20
C ASP A 14 -8.32 -8.11 13.20
N SER A 15 -7.99 -6.84 13.50
CA SER A 15 -8.23 -5.71 12.60
C SER A 15 -7.47 -5.86 11.27
N PHE A 16 -6.22 -6.34 11.32
CA PHE A 16 -5.45 -6.64 10.12
C PHE A 16 -6.08 -7.78 9.31
N ILE A 17 -6.55 -8.85 9.96
CA ILE A 17 -7.22 -9.98 9.31
C ILE A 17 -8.48 -9.51 8.57
N GLU A 18 -9.31 -8.67 9.21
CA GLU A 18 -10.51 -8.13 8.58
C GLU A 18 -10.17 -7.22 7.39
N ALA A 19 -9.13 -6.39 7.50
CA ALA A 19 -8.66 -5.59 6.37
C ALA A 19 -8.22 -6.47 5.18
N MET A 20 -7.49 -7.56 5.45
CA MET A 20 -7.05 -8.49 4.40
C MET A 20 -8.22 -9.24 3.75
N LYS A 21 -9.27 -9.58 4.51
CA LYS A 21 -10.52 -10.14 3.96
C LYS A 21 -11.22 -9.14 3.04
N SER A 22 -11.28 -7.86 3.42
CA SER A 22 -11.84 -6.81 2.56
C SER A 22 -11.06 -6.70 1.25
N VAL A 23 -9.73 -6.64 1.32
CA VAL A 23 -8.86 -6.59 0.15
C VAL A 23 -9.05 -7.80 -0.77
N ALA A 24 -9.19 -9.01 -0.21
CA ALA A 24 -9.44 -10.22 -0.99
C ALA A 24 -10.81 -10.19 -1.69
N LYS A 25 -11.82 -9.63 -1.03
CA LYS A 25 -13.15 -9.42 -1.61
C LYS A 25 -13.10 -8.40 -2.75
N GLU A 26 -12.48 -7.24 -2.51
CA GLU A 26 -12.27 -6.19 -3.52
C GLU A 26 -11.51 -6.73 -4.73
N ALA A 27 -10.45 -7.52 -4.52
CA ALA A 27 -9.70 -8.15 -5.60
C ALA A 27 -10.57 -9.05 -6.49
N LYS A 28 -11.60 -9.70 -5.92
CA LYS A 28 -12.48 -10.63 -6.61
C LYS A 28 -13.65 -9.93 -7.29
N GLU A 29 -14.26 -8.96 -6.60
CA GLU A 29 -15.51 -8.32 -7.02
C GLU A 29 -15.27 -7.02 -7.81
N GLU A 30 -14.26 -6.24 -7.43
CA GLU A 30 -13.93 -4.95 -8.04
C GLU A 30 -12.41 -4.77 -8.21
N PRO A 31 -11.76 -5.52 -9.11
CA PRO A 31 -10.29 -5.57 -9.19
C PRO A 31 -9.62 -4.23 -9.48
N GLU A 32 -10.33 -3.33 -10.19
CA GLU A 32 -9.80 -2.02 -10.55
C GLU A 32 -9.65 -1.10 -9.35
N LEU A 33 -10.52 -1.21 -8.34
CA LEU A 33 -10.40 -0.47 -7.08
C LEU A 33 -9.05 -0.77 -6.41
N LEU A 34 -8.69 -2.06 -6.36
CA LEU A 34 -7.43 -2.52 -5.78
C LEU A 34 -6.21 -2.12 -6.63
N LYS A 35 -6.26 -2.31 -7.96
CA LYS A 35 -5.11 -2.03 -8.85
C LYS A 35 -4.74 -0.55 -8.90
N THR A 36 -5.74 0.33 -8.73
CA THR A 36 -5.58 1.78 -8.78
C THR A 36 -5.36 2.41 -7.41
N ALA A 37 -5.40 1.62 -6.33
CA ALA A 37 -5.05 2.06 -5.00
C ALA A 37 -3.57 2.56 -4.93
N PRO A 38 -3.25 3.47 -3.99
CA PRO A 38 -4.13 4.08 -2.98
C PRO A 38 -4.91 5.33 -3.50
N HIS A 39 -6.10 5.56 -2.92
CA HIS A 39 -7.01 6.65 -3.33
C HIS A 39 -7.02 7.86 -2.41
N ASN A 40 -6.78 7.64 -1.11
CA ASN A 40 -6.97 8.67 -0.06
C ASN A 40 -5.64 9.14 0.56
N THR A 41 -4.50 8.62 0.11
CA THR A 41 -3.18 9.06 0.57
C THR A 41 -2.77 10.34 -0.15
N LEU A 42 -1.96 11.18 0.52
CA LEU A 42 -1.44 12.44 -0.05
C LEU A 42 -0.69 12.24 -1.37
N VAL A 43 -0.02 11.09 -1.49
CA VAL A 43 0.71 10.66 -2.70
C VAL A 43 0.11 9.34 -3.18
N LYS A 44 -0.12 9.22 -4.49
CA LYS A 44 -0.63 8.01 -5.13
C LYS A 44 0.50 7.04 -5.48
N ARG A 45 0.20 6.00 -6.25
CA ARG A 45 1.20 5.07 -6.78
C ARG A 45 2.29 5.82 -7.57
N VAL A 46 3.53 5.66 -7.16
CA VAL A 46 4.71 6.28 -7.77
C VAL A 46 5.19 5.47 -8.99
N ASP A 47 5.90 6.13 -9.91
CA ASP A 47 6.52 5.50 -11.07
C ASP A 47 7.96 5.08 -10.73
N ASP A 48 8.09 3.87 -10.18
CA ASP A 48 9.39 3.30 -9.79
C ASP A 48 10.32 3.10 -10.99
N ALA A 49 9.77 2.76 -12.16
CA ALA A 49 10.56 2.56 -13.37
C ALA A 49 11.21 3.87 -13.83
N ARG A 50 10.48 4.97 -13.76
CA ARG A 50 11.03 6.30 -14.03
C ARG A 50 12.03 6.72 -12.97
N ALA A 51 11.75 6.48 -11.69
CA ALA A 51 12.66 6.81 -10.59
C ALA A 51 14.03 6.12 -10.78
N VAL A 52 14.03 4.85 -11.19
CA VAL A 52 15.26 4.09 -11.51
C VAL A 52 15.96 4.61 -12.78
N LYS A 53 15.21 4.90 -13.85
CA LYS A 53 15.80 5.29 -15.15
C LYS A 53 16.24 6.76 -15.22
N LYS A 54 15.62 7.65 -14.43
CA LYS A 54 15.86 9.10 -14.42
C LYS A 54 15.82 9.64 -12.98
N PRO A 55 16.76 9.23 -12.12
CA PRO A 55 16.74 9.61 -10.72
C PRO A 55 17.03 11.10 -10.53
N ILE A 56 16.29 11.74 -9.63
CA ILE A 56 16.56 13.09 -9.12
C ILE A 56 17.11 12.91 -7.71
N LEU A 57 18.44 12.96 -7.57
CA LEU A 57 19.14 12.58 -6.35
C LEU A 57 19.39 13.74 -5.38
N THR A 58 19.31 14.97 -5.89
CA THR A 58 19.45 16.18 -5.10
C THR A 58 18.22 17.03 -5.28
N TRP A 59 17.89 17.79 -4.24
CA TRP A 59 16.88 18.80 -4.35
C TRP A 59 17.42 19.96 -5.21
N SER A 60 16.59 20.45 -6.13
CA SER A 60 16.88 21.63 -6.94
C SER A 60 15.83 22.68 -6.63
N GLN A 61 16.29 23.80 -6.08
CA GLN A 61 15.51 25.02 -5.96
C GLN A 61 15.34 25.56 -7.38
N ARG A 62 14.17 25.32 -7.98
CA ARG A 62 13.72 26.09 -9.15
C ARG A 62 12.95 27.30 -8.67
#